data_AF-A0A645EYY1-F1
#
_entry.id   AF-A0A645EYY1-F1
#
_cell.length_a   1.000
_cell.length_b   1.000
_cell.length_c   1.000
_cell.angle_alpha   90.00
_cell.angle_beta   90.00
_cell.angle_gamma   90.00
#
_symmetry.space_group_name_H-M   'P 1'
#
loop_
_entity.id
_entity.type
_entity.pdbx_description
1 polymer ?
#
loop_
_entity_poly.entity_id
_entity_poly.type
_entity_poly.pdbx_seq_one_letter_code
_entity_poly.pdbx_strand_id
1 'polypeptide(L)'
;MKKLGIAKARELLKRELGISAANLTMPPMMNQNPKYPWYELRAGNLLVELGSTVELDNILIRLSMSFNDGRGGINRYFYGDTLEEAPEFIQRDRWEEIMEKAESCEFDRAKMQRNSIRLGNSARDAYWEHLKTVQLRSTAAEQCAQAAGQLTNNAPEPEAEADL
;
A
#
# COMPACT_ATOMS: atom_id res chain seq x y z
N MET A 1 -7.67 5.79 -9.17
CA MET A 1 -6.35 5.36 -8.65
C MET A 1 -5.46 4.87 -9.78
N LYS A 2 -4.16 5.18 -9.73
CA LYS A 2 -3.19 4.66 -10.69
C LYS A 2 -2.93 3.18 -10.36
N LYS A 3 -3.03 2.31 -11.38
CA LYS A 3 -2.66 0.89 -11.30
C LYS A 3 -1.25 0.75 -10.70
N LEU A 4 -1.06 -0.22 -9.78
CA LEU A 4 0.28 -0.57 -9.31
C LEU A 4 1.10 -1.11 -10.49
N GLY A 5 2.08 -0.34 -10.96
CA GLY A 5 2.96 -0.77 -12.04
C GLY A 5 4.08 -1.66 -11.53
N ILE A 6 4.63 -2.51 -12.41
CA ILE A 6 5.71 -3.45 -12.07
C ILE A 6 6.95 -2.75 -11.50
N ALA A 7 7.29 -1.54 -11.97
CA ALA A 7 8.41 -0.77 -11.45
C ALA A 7 8.19 -0.38 -9.98
N LYS A 8 7.01 0.19 -9.66
CA LYS A 8 6.62 0.51 -8.27
C LYS A 8 6.52 -0.73 -7.39
N ALA A 9 6.03 -1.84 -7.92
CA ALA A 9 6.01 -3.11 -7.21
C ALA A 9 7.43 -3.55 -6.81
N ARG A 10 8.39 -3.47 -7.74
CA ARG A 10 9.80 -3.78 -7.45
C ARG A 10 10.42 -2.83 -6.42
N GLU A 11 10.13 -1.53 -6.53
CA GLU A 11 10.58 -0.53 -5.55
C GLU A 11 10.04 -0.83 -4.15
N LEU A 12 8.74 -1.13 -4.04
CA LEU A 12 8.10 -1.50 -2.78
C LEU A 12 8.76 -2.75 -2.18
N LEU A 13 8.94 -3.82 -2.97
CA LEU A 13 9.58 -5.04 -2.49
C LEU A 13 11.03 -4.79 -2.04
N LYS A 14 11.79 -3.97 -2.77
CA LYS A 14 13.15 -3.59 -2.37
C LYS A 14 13.15 -2.79 -1.07
N ARG A 15 12.22 -1.84 -0.91
CA ARG A 15 12.08 -1.00 0.29
C ARG A 15 11.72 -1.83 1.52
N GLU A 16 10.75 -2.73 1.39
CA GLU A 16 10.18 -3.46 2.53
C GLU A 16 10.98 -4.71 2.91
N LEU A 17 11.56 -5.39 1.94
CA LEU A 17 12.20 -6.70 2.16
C LEU A 17 13.71 -6.67 1.94
N GLY A 18 14.27 -5.59 1.38
CA GLY A 18 15.69 -5.50 1.05
C GLY A 18 16.15 -6.46 -0.05
N ILE A 19 15.23 -7.10 -0.78
CA ILE A 19 15.54 -8.10 -1.81
C ILE A 19 15.51 -7.51 -3.22
N SER A 20 16.29 -8.13 -4.11
CA SER A 20 16.18 -7.87 -5.55
C SER A 20 14.89 -8.48 -6.10
N ALA A 21 14.03 -7.65 -6.68
CA ALA A 21 12.79 -8.07 -7.35
C ALA A 21 12.94 -8.10 -8.88
N ALA A 22 14.16 -8.32 -9.40
CA ALA A 22 14.41 -8.39 -10.84
C ALA A 22 13.56 -9.47 -11.53
N ASN A 23 13.38 -10.60 -10.86
CA ASN A 23 12.60 -11.75 -11.35
C ASN A 23 11.11 -11.69 -10.96
N LEU A 24 10.59 -10.51 -10.59
CA LEU A 24 9.17 -10.33 -10.31
C LEU A 24 8.36 -10.64 -11.58
N THR A 25 7.43 -11.59 -11.46
CA THR A 25 6.58 -12.05 -12.55
C THR A 25 5.14 -11.58 -12.36
N MET A 26 4.36 -11.60 -13.45
CA MET A 26 2.94 -11.24 -13.46
C MET A 26 2.16 -12.45 -13.98
N PRO A 27 1.76 -13.40 -13.11
CA PRO A 27 1.18 -14.68 -13.53
C PRO A 27 -0.08 -14.48 -14.38
N PRO A 28 -0.18 -15.08 -15.58
CA PRO A 28 -1.32 -14.84 -16.48
C PRO A 28 -2.67 -15.18 -15.86
N MET A 29 -2.75 -16.24 -15.06
CA MET A 29 -3.99 -16.68 -14.41
C MET A 29 -4.55 -15.66 -13.42
N MET A 30 -3.67 -14.98 -12.68
CA MET A 30 -4.05 -13.99 -11.66
C MET A 30 -4.28 -12.59 -12.26
N ASN A 31 -3.85 -12.36 -13.50
CA ASN A 31 -3.84 -11.04 -14.15
C ASN A 31 -4.83 -10.93 -15.32
N GLN A 32 -5.92 -11.69 -15.28
CA GLN A 32 -7.00 -11.57 -16.27
C GLN A 32 -7.70 -10.20 -16.21
N ASN A 33 -7.71 -9.56 -15.04
CA ASN A 33 -8.23 -8.22 -14.86
C ASN A 33 -7.09 -7.20 -14.70
N PRO A 34 -6.85 -6.32 -15.69
CA PRO A 34 -5.77 -5.35 -15.62
C PRO A 34 -5.96 -4.28 -14.53
N LYS A 35 -7.14 -4.14 -13.92
CA LYS A 35 -7.38 -3.18 -12.83
C LYS A 35 -6.71 -3.60 -11.52
N TYR A 36 -6.52 -4.91 -11.31
CA TYR A 36 -5.98 -5.48 -10.08
C TYR A 36 -4.75 -6.32 -10.42
N PRO A 37 -3.61 -5.68 -10.72
CA PRO A 37 -2.39 -6.41 -11.03
C PRO A 37 -1.94 -7.24 -9.83
N TRP A 38 -1.45 -8.43 -10.13
CA TRP A 38 -0.89 -9.38 -9.19
C TRP A 38 0.53 -9.74 -9.61
N TYR A 39 1.47 -9.62 -8.69
CA TYR A 39 2.87 -9.90 -8.91
C TYR A 39 3.35 -11.01 -7.99
N GLU A 40 4.20 -11.89 -8.50
CA GLU A 40 4.79 -12.99 -7.73
C GLU A 40 6.32 -13.00 -7.88
N LEU A 41 6.99 -13.20 -6.75
CA LEU A 41 8.42 -13.43 -6.66
C LEU A 41 8.67 -14.68 -5.82
N ARG A 42 9.40 -15.64 -6.39
CA ARG A 42 9.85 -16.84 -5.68
C ARG A 42 11.34 -16.73 -5.40
N ALA A 43 11.71 -16.90 -4.13
CA ALA A 43 13.09 -16.88 -3.66
C ALA A 43 13.34 -18.09 -2.75
N GLY A 44 13.78 -19.20 -3.35
CA GLY A 44 13.96 -20.47 -2.63
C GLY A 44 12.63 -20.97 -2.07
N ASN A 45 12.54 -21.09 -0.74
CA ASN A 45 11.33 -21.53 -0.05
C ASN A 45 10.30 -20.41 0.20
N LEU A 46 10.66 -19.15 -0.06
CA LEU A 46 9.79 -18.00 0.13
C LEU A 46 9.01 -17.68 -1.16
N LEU A 47 7.69 -17.62 -1.04
CA LEU A 47 6.79 -17.02 -2.02
C LEU A 47 6.38 -15.63 -1.52
N VAL A 48 6.64 -14.62 -2.35
CA VAL A 48 6.19 -13.25 -2.13
C VAL A 48 5.17 -12.90 -3.19
N GLU A 49 4.01 -12.43 -2.75
CA GLU A 49 2.91 -12.03 -3.62
C GLU A 49 2.54 -10.58 -3.31
N LEU A 50 2.33 -9.79 -4.35
CA LEU A 50 1.95 -8.40 -4.24
C LEU A 50 0.76 -8.13 -5.15
N GLY A 51 -0.38 -7.81 -4.54
CA GLY A 51 -1.64 -7.66 -5.28
C GLY A 51 -2.46 -6.49 -4.76
N SER A 52 -3.30 -5.94 -5.63
CA SER A 52 -4.36 -5.05 -5.17
C SER A 52 -5.48 -5.88 -4.55
N THR A 53 -5.90 -5.53 -3.34
CA THR A 53 -7.09 -6.09 -2.69
C THR A 53 -8.12 -5.00 -2.47
N VAL A 54 -9.40 -5.36 -2.59
CA VAL A 54 -10.52 -4.47 -2.25
C VAL A 54 -11.02 -4.90 -0.88
N GLU A 55 -10.87 -4.02 0.08
CA GLU A 55 -11.24 -4.24 1.48
C GLU A 55 -12.31 -3.24 1.89
N LEU A 56 -13.57 -3.69 1.88
CA LEU A 56 -14.73 -2.92 2.37
C LEU A 56 -14.75 -1.49 1.80
N ASP A 57 -14.68 -1.41 0.46
CA ASP A 57 -14.62 -0.19 -0.38
C ASP A 57 -13.25 0.52 -0.47
N ASN A 58 -12.24 0.05 0.26
CA ASN A 58 -10.88 0.60 0.19
C ASN A 58 -10.01 -0.23 -0.76
N ILE A 59 -9.20 0.43 -1.59
CA ILE A 59 -8.22 -0.27 -2.44
C ILE A 59 -6.87 -0.22 -1.74
N LEU A 60 -6.39 -1.40 -1.32
CA LEU A 60 -5.11 -1.60 -0.67
C LEU A 60 -4.18 -2.40 -1.56
N ILE A 61 -2.88 -2.26 -1.34
CA ILE A 61 -1.88 -3.20 -1.83
C ILE A 61 -1.56 -4.17 -0.70
N ARG A 62 -1.81 -5.46 -0.93
CA ARG A 62 -1.44 -6.54 -0.01
C ARG A 62 -0.12 -7.14 -0.44
N LEU A 63 0.81 -7.22 0.49
CA LEU A 63 2.06 -7.97 0.40
C LEU A 63 1.90 -9.24 1.25
N SER A 64 1.83 -10.40 0.59
CA SER A 64 1.80 -11.71 1.22
C SER A 64 3.19 -12.34 1.12
N MET A 65 3.68 -12.88 2.24
CA MET A 65 4.93 -13.63 2.32
C MET A 65 4.62 -14.98 2.92
N SER A 66 4.77 -16.05 2.17
CA SER A 66 4.52 -17.42 2.63
C SER A 66 5.71 -18.33 2.37
N PHE A 67 5.90 -19.31 3.25
CA PHE A 67 6.94 -20.32 3.10
C PHE A 67 6.32 -21.65 2.69
N ASN A 68 6.93 -22.39 1.76
CA ASN A 68 6.40 -23.70 1.35
C ASN A 68 6.65 -24.81 2.40
N ASP A 69 7.00 -24.45 3.64
CA ASP A 69 7.16 -25.39 4.77
C ASP A 69 5.90 -25.49 5.64
N GLY A 70 4.82 -24.80 5.26
CA GLY A 70 3.53 -24.86 5.97
C GLY A 70 3.49 -24.07 7.28
N ARG A 71 4.53 -23.26 7.60
CA ARG A 71 4.55 -22.42 8.82
C ARG A 71 3.65 -21.18 8.74
N GLY A 72 2.86 -21.05 7.68
CA GLY A 72 1.96 -19.93 7.44
C GLY A 72 2.63 -18.80 6.64
N GLY A 73 1.98 -17.64 6.65
CA GLY A 73 2.45 -16.45 5.96
C GLY A 73 2.24 -15.18 6.77
N ILE A 74 2.86 -14.10 6.30
CA ILE A 74 2.74 -12.76 6.86
C ILE A 74 2.11 -11.87 5.80
N ASN A 75 1.02 -11.20 6.15
CA ASN A 75 0.40 -10.18 5.33
C ASN A 75 0.77 -8.80 5.84
N ARG A 76 1.17 -7.92 4.92
CA ARG A 76 1.27 -6.48 5.14
C ARG A 76 0.37 -5.76 4.16
N TYR A 77 -0.15 -4.61 4.58
CA TYR A 77 -1.09 -3.82 3.80
C TYR A 77 -0.54 -2.41 3.62
N PHE A 78 -0.75 -1.85 2.44
CA PHE A 78 -0.34 -0.49 2.09
C PHE A 78 -1.51 0.23 1.42
N TYR A 79 -1.64 1.53 1.65
CA TYR A 79 -2.63 2.34 0.95
C TYR A 79 -2.31 2.36 -0.55
N GLY A 80 -3.31 2.10 -1.40
CA GLY A 80 -3.06 1.94 -2.84
C GLY A 80 -2.68 3.21 -3.59
N ASP A 81 -2.87 4.39 -2.97
CA ASP A 81 -2.53 5.69 -3.55
C ASP A 81 -1.08 6.11 -3.25
N THR A 82 -0.63 5.94 -2.01
CA THR A 82 0.65 6.41 -1.49
C THR A 82 1.69 5.30 -1.32
N LEU A 83 1.25 4.05 -1.19
CA LEU A 83 2.07 2.91 -0.74
C LEU A 83 2.69 3.11 0.66
N GLU A 84 2.09 3.96 1.50
CA GLU A 84 2.36 4.02 2.94
C GLU A 84 1.73 2.79 3.62
N GLU A 85 2.35 2.28 4.69
CA GLU A 85 1.83 1.12 5.42
C GLU A 85 0.49 1.45 6.09
N ALA A 86 -0.44 0.51 6.05
CA ALA A 86 -1.77 0.61 6.62
C ALA A 86 -1.91 -0.39 7.80
N PRO A 87 -1.30 -0.09 8.97
CA PRO A 87 -1.17 -1.04 10.08
C PRO A 87 -2.50 -1.44 10.71
N GLU A 88 -3.56 -0.66 10.52
CA GLU A 88 -4.90 -0.93 11.04
C GLU A 88 -5.50 -2.17 10.38
N PHE A 89 -5.19 -2.39 9.10
CA PHE A 89 -5.60 -3.59 8.37
C PHE A 89 -4.79 -4.82 8.78
N ILE A 90 -3.50 -4.64 9.10
CA ILE A 90 -2.66 -5.71 9.67
C ILE A 90 -3.22 -6.17 11.02
N GLN A 91 -3.63 -5.23 11.88
CA GLN A 91 -4.23 -5.56 13.17
C GLN A 91 -5.56 -6.28 13.02
N ARG A 92 -6.39 -5.87 12.05
CA ARG A 92 -7.67 -6.52 11.75
C ARG A 92 -7.45 -7.98 11.31
N ASP A 93 -6.58 -8.21 10.33
CA ASP A 93 -6.25 -9.53 9.78
C ASP A 93 -5.73 -10.47 10.90
N ARG A 94 -4.82 -9.96 11.74
CA ARG A 94 -4.32 -10.70 12.91
C ARG A 94 -5.44 -11.10 13.87
N TRP A 95 -6.43 -10.25 14.09
CA TRP A 95 -7.56 -10.57 14.96
C TRP A 95 -8.52 -11.58 14.34
N GLU A 96 -8.70 -11.56 13.02
CA GLU A 96 -9.43 -12.59 12.28
C GLU A 96 -8.76 -13.95 12.42
N GLU A 97 -7.43 -14.04 12.25
CA GLU A 97 -6.67 -15.28 12.50
C GLU A 97 -6.78 -15.79 13.94
N ILE A 98 -6.75 -14.89 14.92
CA ILE A 98 -6.94 -15.24 16.34
C ILE A 98 -8.35 -15.82 16.55
N MET A 99 -9.38 -15.24 15.92
CA MET A 99 -10.75 -15.75 16.04
C MET A 99 -10.90 -17.12 15.39
N GLU A 100 -10.37 -17.33 14.18
CA GLU A 100 -10.41 -18.62 13.52
C GLU A 100 -9.78 -19.72 14.39
N LYS A 101 -8.63 -19.41 15.02
CA LYS A 101 -7.98 -20.34 15.95
C LYS A 101 -8.75 -20.51 17.25
N ALA A 102 -9.36 -19.44 17.77
CA ALA A 102 -10.05 -19.46 19.05
C ALA A 102 -11.50 -19.98 18.99
N GLU A 103 -12.14 -20.03 17.83
CA GLU A 103 -13.41 -20.76 17.62
C GLU A 103 -13.25 -22.28 17.94
N SER A 104 -12.00 -22.79 18.03
CA SER A 104 -11.69 -24.14 18.53
C SER A 104 -11.61 -24.26 20.06
N CYS A 105 -11.75 -23.14 20.80
CA CYS A 105 -11.69 -23.07 22.27
C CYS A 105 -12.96 -22.38 22.80
N GLU A 106 -13.36 -22.60 24.06
CA GLU A 106 -14.58 -22.07 24.69
C GLU A 106 -14.57 -20.54 24.95
N PHE A 107 -14.15 -19.73 23.97
CA PHE A 107 -14.21 -18.28 24.07
C PHE A 107 -15.59 -17.72 23.70
N ASP A 108 -15.97 -16.61 24.34
CA ASP A 108 -17.22 -15.89 24.04
C ASP A 108 -17.20 -15.29 22.63
N ARG A 109 -17.82 -16.01 21.69
CA ARG A 109 -17.99 -15.65 20.29
C ARG A 109 -18.57 -14.24 20.10
N ALA A 110 -19.50 -13.81 20.96
CA ALA A 110 -20.14 -12.51 20.84
C ALA A 110 -19.19 -11.36 21.20
N LYS A 111 -18.28 -11.57 22.15
CA LYS A 111 -17.20 -10.60 22.46
C LYS A 111 -16.17 -10.52 21.34
N MET A 112 -15.81 -11.66 20.76
CA MET A 112 -14.89 -11.72 19.62
C MET A 112 -15.45 -11.00 18.40
N GLN A 113 -16.69 -11.31 18.00
CA GLN A 113 -17.34 -10.66 16.87
C GLN A 113 -17.43 -9.13 17.05
N ARG A 114 -17.75 -8.66 18.26
CA ARG A 114 -17.74 -7.21 18.57
C ARG A 114 -16.37 -6.58 18.39
N ASN A 115 -15.30 -7.25 18.80
CA ASN A 115 -13.94 -6.75 18.62
C ASN A 115 -13.55 -6.69 17.13
N SER A 116 -13.89 -7.70 16.32
CA SER A 116 -13.65 -7.68 14.88
C SER A 116 -14.36 -6.51 14.21
N ILE A 117 -15.66 -6.32 14.49
CA ILE A 117 -16.44 -5.20 13.95
C ILE A 117 -15.82 -3.86 14.34
N ARG A 118 -15.44 -3.69 15.61
CA ARG A 118 -14.81 -2.46 16.10
C ARG A 118 -13.51 -2.15 15.36
N LEU A 119 -12.65 -3.15 15.19
CA LEU A 119 -11.39 -2.99 14.46
C LEU A 119 -11.61 -2.68 12.98
N GLY A 120 -12.61 -3.33 12.36
CA GLY A 120 -13.02 -3.01 10.99
C GLY A 120 -13.46 -1.56 10.84
N ASN A 121 -14.24 -1.02 11.78
CA ASN A 121 -14.63 0.38 11.77
C ASN A 121 -13.43 1.31 11.95
N SER A 122 -12.55 1.03 12.92
CA SER A 122 -11.34 1.84 13.14
C SER A 122 -10.40 1.86 11.93
N ALA A 123 -10.25 0.74 11.22
CA ALA A 123 -9.46 0.68 9.99
C ALA A 123 -10.06 1.53 8.86
N ARG A 124 -11.40 1.58 8.76
CA ARG A 124 -12.08 2.47 7.81
C ARG A 124 -11.87 3.94 8.16
N ASP A 125 -12.03 4.31 9.43
CA ASP A 125 -11.84 5.69 9.88
C ASP A 125 -10.41 6.16 9.58
N ALA A 126 -9.41 5.32 9.85
CA ALA A 126 -8.02 5.61 9.53
C ALA A 126 -7.78 5.81 8.02
N TYR A 127 -8.38 4.97 7.17
CA TYR A 127 -8.30 5.13 5.72
C TYR A 127 -8.91 6.47 5.25
N TRP A 128 -10.06 6.86 5.80
CA TRP A 128 -10.68 8.14 5.44
C TRP A 128 -9.84 9.34 5.87
N GLU A 129 -9.23 9.29 7.05
CA GLU A 129 -8.30 10.32 7.52
C GLU A 129 -7.02 10.39 6.67
N HIS A 130 -6.50 9.24 6.23
CA HIS A 130 -5.40 9.18 5.27
C HIS A 130 -5.74 9.91 3.96
N LEU A 131 -6.89 9.60 3.36
CA LEU A 131 -7.32 10.25 2.12
C LEU A 131 -7.43 11.77 2.25
N LYS A 132 -8.01 12.27 3.35
CA LYS A 132 -8.07 13.72 3.64
C LYS A 132 -6.68 14.34 3.72
N THR A 133 -5.77 13.65 4.42
CA THR A 133 -4.39 14.12 4.61
C THR A 133 -3.63 14.19 3.27
N VAL A 134 -3.76 13.18 2.43
CA VAL A 134 -3.14 13.14 1.10
C VAL A 134 -3.67 14.26 0.22
N GLN A 135 -5.00 14.48 0.23
CA GLN A 135 -5.61 15.56 -0.54
C GLN A 135 -5.06 16.93 -0.13
N LEU A 136 -4.97 17.20 1.18
CA LEU A 136 -4.40 18.44 1.70
C LEU A 136 -2.93 18.62 1.28
N ARG A 137 -2.12 17.56 1.36
CA ARG A 137 -0.71 17.60 0.92
C ARG A 137 -0.57 17.91 -0.57
N SER A 138 -1.44 17.35 -1.42
CA SER A 138 -1.45 17.61 -2.86
C SER A 138 -1.74 19.08 -3.16
N THR A 139 -2.79 19.64 -2.55
CA THR A 139 -3.15 21.05 -2.75
C THR A 139 -2.04 21.99 -2.28
N ALA A 140 -1.41 21.70 -1.14
CA ALA A 140 -0.29 22.48 -0.65
C ALA A 140 0.91 22.45 -1.63
N ALA A 141 1.24 21.27 -2.18
CA ALA A 141 2.32 21.13 -3.15
C ALA A 141 2.06 21.91 -4.45
N GLU A 142 0.81 21.88 -4.94
CA GLU A 142 0.39 22.65 -6.12
C GLU A 142 0.52 24.16 -5.91
N GLN A 143 0.10 24.66 -4.74
CA GLN A 143 0.25 26.07 -4.39
C GLN A 143 1.72 26.49 -4.29
N CYS A 144 2.58 25.67 -3.69
CA CYS A 144 4.02 25.92 -3.64
C CYS A 144 4.65 25.95 -5.04
N ALA A 145 4.27 25.03 -5.93
CA ALA A 145 4.76 25.00 -7.31
C ALA A 145 4.33 26.24 -8.11
N GLN A 146 3.09 26.70 -7.93
CA GLN A 146 2.58 27.93 -8.56
C GLN A 146 3.33 29.18 -8.06
N ALA A 147 3.58 29.29 -6.75
CA ALA A 147 4.33 30.38 -6.17
C ALA A 147 5.79 30.41 -6.69
N ALA A 148 6.44 29.25 -6.79
CA ALA A 148 7.79 29.14 -7.35
C ALA A 148 7.85 29.54 -8.84
N GLY A 149 6.86 29.13 -9.64
CA GLY A 149 6.78 29.52 -11.05
C GLY A 149 6.49 31.02 -11.28
N GLN A 150 5.80 31.68 -10.35
CA GLN A 150 5.61 33.13 -10.39
C GLN A 150 6.88 33.91 -10.03
N LEU A 151 7.74 33.36 -9.16
CA LEU A 151 9.04 33.97 -8.83
C LEU A 151 10.03 33.88 -9.99
N THR A 152 9.99 32.81 -10.78
CA THR A 152 10.89 32.64 -11.94
C THR A 152 10.52 33.51 -13.14
N ASN A 153 9.24 33.86 -13.31
CA ASN A 153 8.77 34.72 -14.41
C ASN A 153 8.93 36.22 -14.16
N ASN A 154 9.33 36.63 -12.96
CA ASN A 154 9.62 38.02 -12.60
C ASN A 154 11.11 38.27 -12.35
N ALA A 155 11.99 37.34 -12.76
CA ALA A 155 13.43 37.56 -12.69
C ALA A 155 13.82 38.67 -13.69
N PRO A 156 14.49 39.75 -13.24
CA PRO A 156 14.93 40.81 -14.16
C PRO A 156 15.94 40.24 -15.16
N GLU A 157 15.77 40.57 -16.45
CA GLU A 157 16.72 40.19 -17.49
C GLU A 157 18.13 40.70 -17.13
N PRO A 158 19.19 39.90 -17.35
CA PRO A 158 20.55 40.37 -17.15
C PRO A 158 20.83 41.50 -18.14
N GLU A 159 21.16 42.68 -17.61
CA GLU A 159 21.60 43.82 -18.41
C GLU A 159 22.82 43.39 -19.25
N ALA A 160 22.70 43.55 -20.56
CA ALA A 160 23.77 43.26 -21.50
C ALA A 160 24.98 44.15 -21.17
N GLU A 161 26.08 43.52 -20.73
CA GLU A 161 27.38 44.20 -20.65
C GLU A 161 27.77 44.66 -22.05
N ALA A 162 27.87 45.98 -22.21
CA ALA A 162 28.33 46.62 -23.42
C ALA A 162 29.84 46.40 -23.59
N ASP A 163 30.22 45.95 -24.79
CA ASP A 163 31.59 45.82 -25.30
C ASP A 163 32.44 47.06 -25.01
N LEU A 164 33.63 46.86 -24.45
CA LEU A 164 34.84 47.67 -24.66
C LEU A 164 36.11 46.81 -24.62
#